data_AF-A0A8X6GR70-F1
#
_entry.id   AF-A0A8X6GR70-F1
#
_cell.length_a   1.000
_cell.length_b   1.000
_cell.length_c   1.000
_cell.angle_alpha   90.00
_cell.angle_beta   90.00
_cell.angle_gamma   90.00
#
_symmetry.space_group_name_H-M   'P 1'
#
loop_
_entity.id
_entity.type
_entity.pdbx_description
1 polymer ?
#
loop_
_entity_poly.entity_id
_entity_poly.type
_entity_poly.pdbx_seq_one_letter_code
_entity_poly.pdbx_strand_id
1 'polypeptide(L)'
;MVKHDRLNESLHRNESELSCPLRSATSPIAKSQYKGEFDWDSKQQGYILGVGFFGYLIFQVLGGKVADTVGAKLPLVASNILMGIFTFISPFAAWWNIYAILAVQLFRGLTQGFVTPALYRMMSNWFPKHERGLLSTLTVCGYAFGAMIGGVVTGWICDIPGLGWPPAFYFWGKLFDVTSQ
;
A
#
# COMPACT_ATOMS: atom_id res chain seq x y z
N MET A 1 -21.84 50.20 54.59
CA MET A 1 -22.00 48.80 54.12
C MET A 1 -21.73 48.76 52.63
N VAL A 2 -20.47 48.59 52.22
CA VAL A 2 -20.07 48.42 50.81
C VAL A 2 -18.99 47.34 50.78
N LYS A 3 -19.25 46.31 49.98
CA LYS A 3 -18.61 44.98 49.91
C LYS A 3 -17.14 45.06 49.51
N HIS A 4 -16.24 44.48 50.29
CA HIS A 4 -14.78 44.50 50.07
C HIS A 4 -14.20 43.19 49.46
N ASP A 5 -15.03 42.32 48.87
CA ASP A 5 -14.63 40.96 48.46
C ASP A 5 -14.29 40.76 46.98
N ARG A 6 -14.30 41.80 46.12
CA ARG A 6 -14.18 41.62 44.65
C ARG A 6 -12.78 41.70 44.06
N LEU A 7 -11.72 41.78 44.86
CA LEU A 7 -10.35 41.88 44.34
C LEU A 7 -9.53 40.58 44.47
N ASN A 8 -9.95 39.61 45.29
CA ASN A 8 -9.25 38.32 45.43
C ASN A 8 -9.72 37.22 44.46
N GLU A 9 -10.80 37.46 43.70
CA GLU A 9 -11.30 36.49 42.70
C GLU A 9 -10.68 36.70 41.31
N SER A 10 -10.03 37.85 41.07
CA SER A 10 -9.44 38.20 39.77
C SER A 10 -7.99 37.73 39.57
N LEU A 11 -7.25 37.40 40.64
CA LEU A 11 -5.85 36.96 40.54
C LEU A 11 -5.70 35.45 40.23
N HIS A 12 -6.75 34.63 40.39
CA HIS A 12 -6.70 33.20 40.04
C HIS A 12 -7.34 32.86 38.68
N ARG A 13 -7.89 33.84 37.95
CA ARG A 13 -8.61 33.59 36.69
C ARG A 13 -7.77 33.83 35.42
N ASN A 14 -6.50 34.19 35.54
CA ASN A 14 -5.70 34.72 34.42
C ASN A 14 -4.41 33.96 34.12
N GLU A 15 -4.39 32.63 34.24
CA GLU A 15 -3.32 31.79 33.66
C GLU A 15 -3.82 30.71 32.69
N SER A 16 -5.13 30.51 32.56
CA SER A 16 -5.71 29.48 31.68
C SER A 16 -6.18 29.98 30.30
N GLU A 17 -5.95 31.25 29.96
CA GLU A 17 -6.28 31.83 28.64
C GLU A 17 -5.05 32.08 27.73
N LEU A 18 -3.97 31.31 27.92
CA LEU A 18 -2.91 31.15 26.90
C LEU A 18 -2.71 29.69 26.51
N SER A 19 -3.81 29.05 26.12
CA SER A 19 -3.74 27.94 25.19
C SER A 19 -4.88 28.12 24.22
N CYS A 20 -4.55 28.10 22.92
CA CYS A 20 -5.55 27.99 21.87
C CYS A 20 -6.58 26.96 22.32
N PRO A 21 -7.89 27.16 22.07
CA PRO A 21 -8.79 26.06 22.19
C PRO A 21 -8.29 25.06 21.15
N LEU A 22 -7.54 24.06 21.60
CA LEU A 22 -7.61 22.73 21.04
C LEU A 22 -9.08 22.39 21.21
N ARG A 23 -9.87 22.82 20.21
CA ARG A 23 -11.07 22.13 19.82
C ARG A 23 -10.63 20.69 19.88
N SER A 24 -11.18 19.96 20.84
CA SER A 24 -11.15 18.50 20.79
C SER A 24 -11.95 18.14 19.55
N ALA A 25 -11.32 18.36 18.40
CA ALA A 25 -11.47 17.59 17.21
C ALA A 25 -10.71 16.27 17.47
N THR A 26 -11.02 15.62 18.60
CA THR A 26 -11.55 14.27 18.45
C THR A 26 -12.84 14.43 17.65
N SER A 27 -12.69 14.73 16.35
CA SER A 27 -13.47 13.99 15.39
C SER A 27 -13.34 12.55 15.88
N PRO A 28 -14.42 11.78 16.00
CA PRO A 28 -14.20 10.38 15.74
C PRO A 28 -13.52 10.44 14.37
N ILE A 29 -12.19 10.23 14.32
CA ILE A 29 -11.55 9.73 13.12
C ILE A 29 -12.47 8.58 12.85
N ALA A 30 -13.37 8.78 11.88
CA ALA A 30 -14.45 7.88 11.65
C ALA A 30 -13.71 6.58 11.51
N LYS A 31 -13.84 5.70 12.52
CA LYS A 31 -13.52 4.31 12.34
C LYS A 31 -14.58 3.99 11.32
N SER A 32 -14.23 4.19 10.06
CA SER A 32 -14.87 3.60 8.92
C SER A 32 -14.73 2.14 9.28
N GLN A 33 -15.73 1.65 10.03
CA GLN A 33 -15.87 0.27 10.39
C GLN A 33 -16.23 -0.33 9.05
N TYR A 34 -15.19 -0.57 8.25
CA TYR A 34 -15.25 -1.40 7.07
C TYR A 34 -15.64 -2.75 7.64
N LYS A 35 -16.95 -2.96 7.76
CA LYS A 35 -17.56 -4.23 8.16
C LYS A 35 -17.44 -5.10 6.92
N GLY A 36 -16.20 -5.44 6.58
CA GLY A 36 -15.89 -6.39 5.53
C GLY A 36 -16.51 -7.73 5.92
N GLU A 37 -16.78 -8.55 4.91
CA GLU A 37 -17.30 -9.92 5.04
C GLU A 37 -16.53 -10.79 6.08
N PHE A 38 -15.32 -10.39 6.47
CA PHE A 38 -14.45 -11.07 7.43
C PHE A 38 -14.23 -10.26 8.71
N ASP A 39 -14.45 -10.90 9.87
CA ASP A 39 -14.31 -10.33 11.22
C ASP A 39 -12.83 -10.32 11.68
N TRP A 40 -11.94 -9.77 10.84
CA TRP A 40 -10.51 -9.69 11.15
C TRP A 40 -10.20 -8.50 12.06
N ASP A 41 -9.51 -8.77 13.17
CA ASP A 41 -9.06 -7.74 14.09
C ASP A 41 -8.07 -6.77 13.40
N SER A 42 -8.05 -5.51 13.83
CA SER A 42 -7.14 -4.50 13.27
C SER A 42 -5.66 -4.93 13.36
N LYS A 43 -5.28 -5.72 14.38
CA LYS A 43 -3.93 -6.28 14.48
C LYS A 43 -3.65 -7.31 13.39
N GLN A 44 -4.62 -8.15 13.06
CA GLN A 44 -4.51 -9.18 12.03
C GLN A 44 -4.31 -8.57 10.65
N GLN A 45 -5.08 -7.52 10.32
CA GLN A 45 -4.87 -6.75 9.10
C GLN A 45 -3.45 -6.16 9.07
N GLY A 46 -2.99 -5.58 10.17
CA GLY A 46 -1.62 -5.08 10.32
C GLY A 46 -0.55 -6.15 10.04
N TYR A 47 -0.74 -7.38 10.53
CA TYR A 47 0.18 -8.49 10.23
C TYR A 47 0.18 -8.88 8.75
N ILE A 48 -0.98 -8.90 8.09
CA ILE A 48 -1.09 -9.23 6.65
C ILE A 48 -0.35 -8.19 5.80
N LEU A 49 -0.51 -6.90 6.10
CA LEU A 49 0.26 -5.86 5.41
C LEU A 49 1.75 -5.97 5.75
N GLY A 50 2.09 -6.14 7.03
CA GLY A 50 3.46 -6.19 7.53
C GLY A 50 4.28 -7.33 6.94
N VAL A 51 3.72 -8.54 6.83
CA VAL A 51 4.44 -9.70 6.27
C VAL A 51 4.77 -9.51 4.78
N GLY A 52 3.88 -8.82 4.04
CA GLY A 52 4.14 -8.46 2.65
C GLY A 52 5.32 -7.49 2.51
N PHE A 53 5.37 -6.46 3.35
CA PHE A 53 6.52 -5.54 3.40
C PHE A 53 7.82 -6.24 3.82
N PHE A 54 7.74 -7.14 4.79
CA PHE A 54 8.88 -7.92 5.23
C PHE A 54 9.46 -8.78 4.10
N GLY A 55 8.59 -9.48 3.36
CA GLY A 55 9.00 -10.25 2.18
C GLY A 55 9.64 -9.36 1.12
N TYR A 56 9.04 -8.20 0.84
CA TYR A 56 9.58 -7.21 -0.09
C TYR A 56 11.01 -6.79 0.29
N LEU A 57 11.27 -6.45 1.55
CA LEU A 57 12.59 -5.99 2.01
C LEU A 57 13.69 -7.04 1.85
N ILE A 58 13.41 -8.30 2.24
CA ILE A 58 14.39 -9.39 2.11
C ILE A 58 14.80 -9.58 0.65
N PHE A 59 13.81 -9.60 -0.24
CA PHE A 59 14.04 -9.86 -1.65
C PHE A 59 14.56 -8.66 -2.42
N GLN A 60 14.36 -7.44 -1.93
CA GLN A 60 14.97 -6.25 -2.52
C GLN A 60 16.51 -6.32 -2.47
N VAL A 61 17.08 -6.87 -1.38
CA VAL A 61 18.53 -7.06 -1.21
C VAL A 61 19.05 -8.21 -2.08
N LEU A 62 18.34 -9.35 -2.08
CA LEU A 62 18.71 -10.51 -2.89
C LEU A 62 18.55 -10.26 -4.38
N GLY A 63 17.52 -9.52 -4.78
CA GLY A 63 17.18 -9.21 -6.16
C GLY A 63 18.26 -8.43 -6.91
N GLY A 64 19.05 -7.61 -6.20
CA GLY A 64 20.20 -6.92 -6.78
C GLY A 64 21.26 -7.89 -7.33
N LYS A 65 21.61 -8.94 -6.57
CA LYS A 65 22.63 -9.92 -6.98
C LYS A 65 22.15 -10.82 -8.12
N VAL A 66 20.86 -11.17 -8.12
CA VAL A 66 20.24 -11.99 -9.17
C VAL A 66 20.10 -11.19 -10.48
N ALA A 67 19.77 -9.90 -10.39
CA ALA A 67 19.67 -9.02 -11.56
C ALA A 67 21.02 -8.86 -12.30
N ASP A 68 22.13 -8.93 -11.57
CA ASP A 68 23.48 -8.81 -12.14
C ASP A 68 23.98 -10.09 -12.82
N THR A 69 23.47 -11.26 -12.44
CA THR A 69 23.94 -12.56 -12.96
C THR A 69 23.08 -13.12 -14.09
N VAL A 70 21.76 -12.91 -14.06
CA VAL A 70 20.80 -13.54 -15.00
C VAL A 70 20.35 -12.57 -16.10
N GLY A 71 20.69 -11.28 -15.99
CA GLY A 71 20.21 -10.21 -16.86
C GLY A 71 18.80 -9.76 -16.49
N ALA A 72 18.46 -8.50 -16.78
CA ALA A 72 17.26 -7.86 -16.24
C ALA A 72 15.93 -8.36 -16.86
N LYS A 73 15.93 -8.94 -18.07
CA LYS A 73 14.69 -9.20 -18.84
C LYS A 73 13.90 -10.41 -18.34
N LEU A 74 14.55 -11.56 -18.16
CA LEU A 74 13.90 -12.81 -17.75
C LEU A 74 13.31 -12.77 -16.33
N PRO A 75 14.03 -12.27 -15.31
CA PRO A 75 13.51 -12.19 -13.94
C PRO A 75 12.30 -11.26 -13.82
N LEU A 76 12.23 -10.21 -14.64
CA LEU A 76 11.14 -9.23 -14.62
C LEU A 76 9.83 -9.84 -15.12
N VAL A 77 9.89 -10.61 -16.21
CA VAL A 77 8.71 -11.32 -16.74
C VAL A 77 8.29 -12.45 -15.78
N ALA A 78 9.26 -13.26 -15.31
CA ALA A 78 8.96 -14.36 -14.40
C ALA A 78 8.34 -13.90 -13.07
N SER A 79 8.85 -12.80 -12.49
CA SER A 79 8.30 -12.23 -11.26
C SER A 79 6.90 -11.66 -11.44
N ASN A 80 6.62 -10.99 -12.57
CA ASN A 80 5.26 -10.51 -12.87
C ASN A 80 4.24 -11.65 -13.04
N ILE A 81 4.61 -12.74 -13.72
CA ILE A 81 3.74 -13.92 -13.87
C ILE A 81 3.44 -14.52 -12.49
N LEU A 82 4.48 -14.74 -11.68
CA LEU A 82 4.31 -15.27 -10.32
C LEU A 82 3.43 -14.35 -9.47
N MET A 83 3.64 -13.03 -9.54
CA MET A 83 2.83 -12.05 -8.85
C MET A 83 1.36 -12.10 -9.27
N GLY A 84 1.08 -12.28 -10.57
CA GLY A 84 -0.27 -12.47 -11.10
C GLY A 84 -0.96 -13.71 -10.54
N ILE A 85 -0.26 -14.86 -10.54
CA ILE A 85 -0.75 -16.13 -9.99
C ILE A 85 -1.12 -15.98 -8.51
N PHE A 86 -0.23 -15.39 -7.70
CA PHE A 86 -0.51 -15.18 -6.28
C PHE A 86 -1.62 -14.14 -6.03
N THR A 87 -1.83 -13.20 -6.96
CA THR A 87 -2.95 -12.25 -6.87
C THR A 87 -4.28 -12.93 -7.15
N PHE A 88 -4.34 -13.86 -8.11
CA PHE A 88 -5.54 -14.69 -8.33
C PHE A 88 -5.84 -15.64 -7.17
N ILE A 89 -4.81 -16.21 -6.53
CA ILE A 89 -5.02 -17.13 -5.40
C ILE A 89 -5.40 -16.41 -4.09
N SER A 90 -5.12 -15.10 -3.99
CA SER A 90 -5.42 -14.28 -2.81
C SER A 90 -6.89 -14.33 -2.37
N PRO A 91 -7.90 -14.15 -3.26
CA PRO A 91 -9.30 -14.28 -2.86
C PRO A 91 -9.65 -15.67 -2.34
N PHE A 92 -9.10 -16.73 -2.93
CA PHE A 92 -9.34 -18.11 -2.47
C PHE A 92 -8.72 -18.38 -1.10
N ALA A 93 -7.51 -17.85 -0.88
CA ALA A 93 -6.80 -17.99 0.40
C ALA A 93 -7.50 -17.24 1.55
N ALA A 94 -8.13 -16.10 1.25
CA ALA A 94 -8.87 -15.31 2.23
C ALA A 94 -10.06 -16.09 2.83
N TRP A 95 -10.71 -16.95 2.04
CA TRP A 95 -11.85 -17.75 2.48
C TRP A 95 -11.47 -18.95 3.34
N TRP A 96 -10.22 -19.42 3.24
CA TRP A 96 -9.78 -20.63 3.93
C TRP A 96 -9.23 -20.35 5.32
N ASN A 97 -8.21 -19.52 5.44
CA ASN A 97 -7.53 -19.26 6.71
C ASN A 97 -6.66 -18.00 6.66
N ILE A 98 -6.54 -17.31 7.80
CA ILE A 98 -5.64 -16.16 7.96
C ILE A 98 -4.17 -16.53 7.70
N TYR A 99 -3.74 -17.74 8.05
CA TYR A 99 -2.36 -18.18 7.77
C TYR A 99 -2.10 -18.38 6.26
N ALA A 100 -3.12 -18.76 5.50
CA ALA A 100 -3.01 -18.93 4.05
C ALA A 100 -2.83 -17.58 3.36
N ILE A 101 -3.62 -16.56 3.73
CA ILE A 101 -3.46 -15.21 3.19
C ILE A 101 -2.12 -14.58 3.62
N LEU A 102 -1.64 -14.85 4.83
CA LEU A 102 -0.30 -14.41 5.26
C LEU A 102 0.81 -15.01 4.38
N ALA A 103 0.74 -16.30 4.06
CA ALA A 103 1.70 -16.95 3.18
C ALA A 103 1.65 -16.37 1.76
N VAL A 104 0.46 -16.24 1.18
CA VAL A 104 0.27 -15.64 -0.15
C VAL A 104 0.80 -14.20 -0.18
N GLN A 105 0.59 -13.45 0.90
CA GLN A 105 1.01 -12.06 0.97
C GLN A 105 2.53 -11.92 1.14
N LEU A 106 3.16 -12.85 1.86
CA LEU A 106 4.61 -12.98 1.88
C LEU A 106 5.11 -13.22 0.45
N PHE A 107 4.62 -14.24 -0.25
CA PHE A 107 5.06 -14.57 -1.61
C PHE A 107 4.83 -13.44 -2.62
N ARG A 108 3.69 -12.73 -2.55
CA ARG A 108 3.46 -11.51 -3.36
C ARG A 108 4.54 -10.47 -3.07
N GLY A 109 4.84 -10.21 -1.79
CA GLY A 109 5.92 -9.32 -1.38
C GLY A 109 7.29 -9.73 -1.93
N LEU A 110 7.63 -11.01 -1.87
CA LEU A 110 8.90 -11.54 -2.42
C LEU A 110 8.99 -11.30 -3.93
N THR A 111 7.91 -11.60 -4.67
CA THR A 111 7.88 -11.41 -6.14
C THR A 111 8.02 -9.94 -6.53
N GLN A 112 7.38 -9.03 -5.79
CA GLN A 112 7.46 -7.59 -6.03
C GLN A 112 8.87 -7.04 -5.74
N GLY A 113 9.59 -7.61 -4.77
CA GLY A 113 10.96 -7.21 -4.40
C GLY A 113 11.98 -7.32 -5.55
N PHE A 114 11.77 -8.23 -6.51
CA PHE A 114 12.64 -8.39 -7.68
C PHE A 114 12.43 -7.31 -8.77
N VAL A 115 11.23 -6.76 -8.86
CA VAL A 115 10.85 -5.84 -9.95
C VAL A 115 11.64 -4.54 -9.84
N THR A 116 11.81 -4.01 -8.62
CA THR A 116 12.50 -2.75 -8.34
C THR A 116 13.96 -2.73 -8.86
N PRO A 117 14.87 -3.64 -8.47
CA PRO A 117 16.24 -3.64 -8.97
C PRO A 117 16.33 -3.95 -10.48
N ALA A 118 15.49 -4.84 -11.00
CA ALA A 118 15.46 -5.17 -12.42
C ALA A 118 15.04 -3.96 -13.28
N LEU A 119 14.04 -3.19 -12.81
CA LEU A 119 13.60 -1.95 -13.44
C LEU A 119 14.73 -0.91 -13.47
N TYR A 120 15.45 -0.70 -12.37
CA TYR A 120 16.58 0.24 -12.34
C TYR A 120 17.71 -0.17 -13.29
N ARG A 121 18.02 -1.47 -13.41
CA ARG A 121 19.01 -1.96 -14.38
C ARG A 121 18.53 -1.76 -15.82
N MET A 122 17.25 -2.02 -16.11
CA MET A 122 16.67 -1.79 -17.43
C MET A 122 16.68 -0.31 -17.83
N MET A 123 16.26 0.58 -16.92
CA MET A 123 16.34 2.03 -17.10
C MET A 123 17.78 2.50 -17.34
N SER A 124 18.77 1.91 -16.66
CA SER A 124 20.19 2.23 -16.85
C SER A 124 20.71 1.89 -18.25
N ASN A 125 20.15 0.86 -18.89
CA ASN A 125 20.60 0.40 -20.20
C ASN A 125 19.85 1.09 -21.35
N TRP A 126 18.61 1.52 -21.11
CA TRP A 126 17.76 2.15 -22.13
C TRP A 126 17.85 3.68 -22.15
N PHE A 127 18.21 4.33 -21.04
CA PHE A 127 18.23 5.79 -20.98
C PHE A 127 19.61 6.39 -21.28
N PRO A 128 19.70 7.39 -22.18
CA PRO A 128 20.93 8.10 -22.43
C PRO A 128 21.38 8.89 -21.19
N LYS A 129 22.69 8.95 -20.95
CA LYS A 129 23.28 9.49 -19.70
C LYS A 129 22.83 10.94 -19.38
N HIS A 130 22.57 11.74 -20.41
CA HIS A 130 22.17 13.13 -20.27
C HIS A 130 20.75 13.30 -19.72
N GLU A 131 19.81 12.46 -20.15
CA GLU A 131 18.37 12.61 -19.85
C GLU A 131 17.85 11.59 -18.85
N ARG A 132 18.73 10.71 -18.35
CA ARG A 132 18.38 9.63 -17.42
C ARG A 132 17.59 10.12 -16.20
N GLY A 133 17.90 11.30 -15.68
CA GLY A 133 17.15 11.92 -14.58
C GLY A 133 15.69 12.16 -14.94
N LEU A 134 15.44 12.85 -16.06
CA LEU A 134 14.10 13.18 -16.54
C LEU A 134 13.28 11.92 -16.82
N LEU A 135 13.85 10.95 -17.55
CA LEU A 135 13.16 9.71 -17.91
C LEU A 135 12.86 8.82 -16.70
N SER A 136 13.76 8.80 -15.71
CA SER A 136 13.52 8.08 -14.45
C SER A 136 12.38 8.73 -13.66
N THR A 137 12.37 10.07 -13.56
CA THR A 137 11.29 10.78 -12.86
C THR A 137 9.95 10.61 -13.59
N LEU A 138 9.94 10.67 -14.93
CA LEU A 138 8.74 10.42 -15.73
C LEU A 138 8.19 9.00 -15.49
N THR A 139 9.07 8.00 -15.40
CA THR A 139 8.69 6.61 -15.09
C THR A 139 8.05 6.51 -13.70
N VAL A 140 8.62 7.16 -12.69
CA VAL A 140 8.07 7.18 -11.32
C VAL A 140 6.71 7.91 -11.27
N CYS A 141 6.57 9.02 -12.00
CA CYS A 141 5.28 9.70 -12.15
C CYS A 141 4.23 8.79 -12.81
N GLY A 142 4.63 8.05 -13.87
CA GLY A 142 3.76 7.07 -14.52
C GLY A 142 3.31 5.95 -13.57
N TYR A 143 4.21 5.44 -12.72
CA TYR A 143 3.89 4.46 -11.69
C TYR A 143 2.86 5.01 -10.68
N ALA A 144 3.09 6.22 -10.16
CA ALA A 144 2.17 6.86 -9.21
C ALA A 144 0.79 7.12 -9.84
N PHE A 145 0.76 7.60 -11.09
CA PHE A 145 -0.47 7.84 -11.83
C PHE A 145 -1.23 6.54 -12.10
N GLY A 146 -0.53 5.48 -12.48
CA GLY A 146 -1.10 4.14 -12.65
C GLY A 146 -1.70 3.61 -11.34
N ALA A 147 -1.05 3.82 -10.21
CA ALA A 147 -1.58 3.44 -8.89
C ALA A 147 -2.86 4.22 -8.53
N MET A 148 -2.93 5.51 -8.86
CA MET A 148 -4.15 6.31 -8.66
C MET A 148 -5.31 5.78 -9.49
N ILE A 149 -5.11 5.59 -10.80
CA ILE A 149 -6.14 5.04 -11.69
C ILE A 149 -6.54 3.64 -11.21
N GLY A 150 -5.56 2.81 -10.84
CA GLY A 150 -5.83 1.45 -10.37
C GLY A 150 -6.67 1.42 -9.10
N GLY A 151 -6.42 2.33 -8.16
CA GLY A 151 -7.24 2.51 -6.96
C GLY A 151 -8.68 2.92 -7.29
N VAL A 152 -8.86 3.88 -8.21
CA VAL A 152 -10.20 4.33 -8.64
C VAL A 152 -10.96 3.20 -9.35
N VAL A 153 -10.31 2.49 -10.28
CA VAL A 153 -10.90 1.35 -10.99
C VAL A 153 -11.27 0.24 -10.01
N THR A 154 -10.39 -0.07 -9.05
CA THR A 154 -10.68 -1.07 -8.01
C THR A 154 -11.86 -0.66 -7.14
N GLY A 155 -11.92 0.60 -6.71
CA GLY A 155 -13.05 1.13 -5.95
C GLY A 155 -14.35 1.04 -6.74
N TRP A 156 -14.33 1.38 -8.03
CA TRP A 156 -15.49 1.30 -8.90
C TRP A 156 -15.97 -0.15 -9.12
N ILE A 157 -15.05 -1.10 -9.27
CA ILE A 157 -15.37 -2.53 -9.39
C ILE A 157 -15.98 -3.07 -8.09
N CYS A 158 -15.46 -2.66 -6.94
CA CYS A 158 -15.96 -3.08 -5.63
C CYS A 158 -17.36 -2.51 -5.30
N ASP A 159 -17.76 -1.40 -5.93
CA ASP A 159 -19.07 -0.76 -5.74
C ASP A 159 -20.19 -1.43 -6.55
N ILE A 160 -19.86 -2.40 -7.41
CA ILE A 160 -20.84 -3.12 -8.22
C ILE A 160 -21.72 -4.00 -7.29
N PRO A 161 -23.04 -3.77 -7.23
CA PRO A 161 -23.92 -4.48 -6.33
C PRO A 161 -23.97 -5.99 -6.67
N GLY A 162 -23.70 -6.82 -5.66
CA GLY A 162 -23.80 -8.29 -5.74
C GLY A 162 -22.50 -9.03 -6.03
N LEU A 163 -21.41 -8.35 -6.43
CA LEU A 163 -20.14 -9.01 -6.72
C LEU A 163 -19.04 -8.79 -5.67
N GLY A 164 -19.12 -7.73 -4.87
CA GLY A 164 -18.17 -7.46 -3.77
C GLY A 164 -16.73 -7.24 -4.22
N TRP A 165 -15.76 -7.58 -3.38
CA TRP A 165 -14.33 -7.36 -3.59
C TRP A 165 -13.57 -8.38 -4.48
N PRO A 166 -13.98 -9.66 -4.63
CA PRO A 166 -13.23 -10.65 -5.43
C PRO A 166 -13.02 -10.31 -6.93
N PRO A 167 -13.96 -9.68 -7.67
CA PRO A 167 -13.80 -9.37 -9.09
C PRO A 167 -12.61 -8.48 -9.40
N ALA A 168 -12.25 -7.58 -8.48
CA ALA A 168 -11.09 -6.71 -8.66
C ALA A 168 -9.81 -7.52 -8.82
N PHE A 169 -9.65 -8.61 -8.05
CA PHE A 169 -8.49 -9.49 -8.14
C PHE A 169 -8.43 -10.24 -9.47
N TYR A 170 -9.58 -10.68 -10.00
CA TYR A 170 -9.64 -11.34 -11.31
C TYR A 170 -9.34 -10.37 -12.46
N PHE A 171 -9.81 -9.12 -12.37
CA PHE A 171 -9.54 -8.08 -13.37
C PHE A 171 -8.03 -7.79 -13.47
N TRP A 172 -7.40 -7.49 -12.35
CA TRP A 172 -5.96 -7.23 -12.31
C TRP A 172 -5.14 -8.45 -12.71
N GLY A 173 -5.55 -9.64 -12.28
CA GLY A 173 -4.89 -10.88 -12.68
C GLY A 173 -4.89 -11.10 -14.20
N LYS A 174 -6.02 -10.87 -14.88
CA LYS A 174 -6.09 -10.98 -16.36
C LYS A 174 -5.25 -9.91 -17.06
N LEU A 175 -5.20 -8.70 -16.51
CA LEU A 175 -4.39 -7.62 -17.07
C LEU A 175 -2.88 -7.97 -17.04
N PHE A 176 -2.42 -8.58 -15.94
CA PHE A 176 -1.01 -9.02 -15.83
C PHE A 176 -0.65 -10.12 -16.83
N ASP A 177 -1.56 -11.04 -17.13
CA ASP A 177 -1.36 -12.10 -18.12
C ASP A 177 -1.22 -11.53 -19.56
N VAL A 178 -2.08 -10.58 -19.92
CA VAL A 178 -2.04 -9.89 -21.23
C VAL A 178 -0.74 -9.11 -21.43
N THR A 179 -0.14 -8.57 -20.36
CA THR A 179 1.10 -7.78 -20.45
C THR A 179 2.35 -8.65 -20.73
N SER A 180 2.22 -9.99 -20.68
CA SER A 180 3.33 -10.93 -20.87
C SER A 180 3.49 -11.47 -22.30
N GLN A 181 2.62 -11.09 -23.25
CA GLN A 181 2.76 -11.41 -24.69
C GLN A 181 3.52 -10.32 -25.45
#